data_AF-A0ABD5HQN7-F1
#
_entry.id   AF-A0ABD5HQN7-F1
#
_cell.length_a   1.000
_cell.length_b   1.000
_cell.length_c   1.000
_cell.angle_alpha   90.00
_cell.angle_beta   90.00
_cell.angle_gamma   90.00
#
_symmetry.space_group_name_H-M   'P 1'
#
loop_
_entity.id
_entity.type
_entity.pdbx_description
1 polymer ?
#
loop_
_entity_poly.entity_id
_entity_poly.type
_entity_poly.pdbx_seq_one_letter_code
_entity_poly.pdbx_strand_id
1 'polypeptide(L)' 'LGKILNNVKKWQIPRFINTDKAPAYGRALALLKREGRCPSDVEHRQIKYRNNVIECDHGKLKRIIGATLGFKSMK' A
#
# COMPACT_ATOMS: atom_id res chain seq x y z
N LEU A 1 1.46 -5.76 -2.64
CA LEU A 1 2.92 -5.50 -2.60
C LEU A 1 3.61 -5.88 -3.90
N GLY A 2 3.67 -7.18 -4.28
CA GLY A 2 4.41 -7.60 -5.49
C GLY A 2 3.97 -6.93 -6.79
N LYS A 3 2.67 -6.67 -6.98
CA LYS A 3 2.18 -5.90 -8.15
C LYS A 3 2.77 -4.50 -8.23
N ILE A 4 2.84 -3.77 -7.11
CA ILE A 4 3.36 -2.41 -7.08
C ILE A 4 4.87 -2.43 -7.38
N LEU A 5 5.60 -3.30 -6.67
CA LEU A 5 7.06 -3.39 -6.82
C LEU A 5 7.52 -3.80 -8.24
N ASN A 6 6.68 -4.54 -8.99
CA ASN A 6 6.97 -4.87 -10.38
C ASN A 6 6.78 -3.72 -11.37
N ASN A 7 5.93 -2.73 -11.04
CA ASN A 7 5.52 -1.68 -11.97
C ASN A 7 6.17 -0.33 -11.68
N VAL A 8 6.81 -0.16 -10.51
CA VAL A 8 7.52 1.06 -10.15
C VAL A 8 8.92 1.07 -10.77
N LYS A 9 9.37 2.24 -11.21
CA LYS A 9 10.74 2.41 -11.69
C LYS A 9 11.70 2.29 -10.51
N LYS A 10 12.95 1.86 -10.77
CA LYS A 10 13.96 1.61 -9.72
C LYS A 10 14.16 2.80 -8.77
N TRP A 11 14.14 4.03 -9.29
CA TRP A 11 14.29 5.26 -8.50
C TRP A 11 13.04 5.68 -7.70
N GLN A 12 11.89 5.04 -7.94
CA GLN A 12 10.65 5.27 -7.17
C GLN A 12 10.51 4.29 -6.00
N ILE A 13 11.40 3.32 -5.88
CA ILE A 13 11.36 2.36 -4.78
C ILE A 13 11.72 3.11 -3.49
N PRO A 14 10.84 3.10 -2.48
CA PRO A 14 11.08 3.83 -1.25
C PRO A 14 12.12 3.12 -0.39
N ARG A 15 12.82 3.89 0.45
CA ARG A 15 13.71 3.35 1.48
C ARG A 15 12.97 2.65 2.62
N PHE A 16 11.72 3.06 2.89
CA PHE A 16 10.90 2.54 3.98
C PHE A 16 9.50 2.19 3.48
N ILE A 17 8.99 1.02 3.87
CA ILE A 17 7.61 0.61 3.68
C ILE A 17 6.96 0.53 5.06
N ASN A 18 5.91 1.31 5.30
CA ASN A 18 5.10 1.21 6.52
C ASN A 18 3.85 0.38 6.25
N THR A 19 3.53 -0.56 7.13
CA THR A 19 2.27 -1.32 7.09
C THR A 19 1.60 -1.32 8.46
N ASP A 20 0.39 -1.86 8.53
CA ASP A 20 -0.20 -2.26 9.80
C ASP A 20 0.53 -3.48 10.40
N LYS A 21 0.00 -3.98 11.53
CA LYS A 21 0.56 -5.10 12.28
C LYS A 21 0.14 -6.49 11.76
N ALA A 22 -0.50 -6.58 10.60
CA ALA A 22 -0.93 -7.87 10.06
C ALA A 22 0.30 -8.75 9.73
N PRO A 23 0.29 -10.03 10.16
CA PRO A 23 1.44 -10.92 10.03
C PRO A 23 1.82 -11.24 8.57
N ALA A 24 0.87 -11.09 7.65
CA ALA A 24 1.08 -11.36 6.22
C ALA A 24 2.16 -10.47 5.60
N TYR A 25 2.31 -9.22 6.06
CA TYR A 25 3.21 -8.25 5.44
C TYR A 25 4.68 -8.60 5.59
N GLY A 26 5.10 -9.04 6.79
CA GLY A 26 6.49 -9.45 7.04
C GLY A 26 6.90 -10.61 6.14
N ARG A 27 6.06 -11.65 6.06
CA ARG A 27 6.30 -12.81 5.19
C ARG A 27 6.33 -12.40 3.71
N ALA A 28 5.39 -11.57 3.27
CA ALA A 28 5.33 -11.11 1.88
C ALA A 28 6.59 -10.31 1.49
N LEU A 29 7.06 -9.41 2.35
CA LEU A 29 8.28 -8.62 2.08
C LEU A 29 9.53 -9.51 2.05
N ALA A 30 9.65 -10.48 2.95
CA ALA A 30 10.76 -11.43 2.94
C ALA A 30 10.82 -12.24 1.65
N LEU A 31 9.67 -12.74 1.17
CA LEU A 31 9.57 -13.47 -0.10
C LEU A 31 9.95 -12.59 -1.29
N LEU A 32 9.45 -11.35 -1.34
CA LEU A 32 9.75 -10.42 -2.42
C LEU A 32 11.22 -9.99 -2.45
N LYS A 33 11.88 -9.89 -1.29
CA LYS A 33 13.33 -9.69 -1.20
C LYS A 33 14.09 -10.89 -1.74
N ARG A 34 13.68 -12.10 -1.37
CA ARG A 34 14.29 -13.36 -1.87
C ARG A 34 14.12 -13.51 -3.38
N GLU A 35 12.98 -13.11 -3.94
CA GLU A 35 12.72 -13.10 -5.39
C GLU A 35 13.44 -11.98 -6.13
N GLY A 36 14.17 -11.08 -5.44
CA GLY A 36 14.87 -9.94 -6.06
C GLY A 36 13.94 -8.81 -6.52
N ARG A 37 12.64 -8.88 -6.19
CA ARG A 37 11.61 -7.90 -6.60
C ARG A 37 11.53 -6.71 -5.66
N CYS A 38 11.96 -6.88 -4.41
CA CYS A 38 12.12 -5.82 -3.44
C CYS A 38 13.61 -5.71 -3.07
N PRO A 39 14.24 -4.54 -3.18
CA PRO A 39 15.62 -4.39 -2.75
C PRO A 39 15.82 -4.75 -1.27
N SER A 40 16.97 -5.35 -0.96
CA SER A 40 17.27 -5.86 0.39
C SER A 40 17.38 -4.73 1.43
N ASP A 41 17.78 -3.53 0.98
CA ASP A 41 17.95 -2.31 1.77
C ASP A 41 16.63 -1.58 2.08
N VAL A 42 15.50 -2.01 1.50
CA VAL A 42 14.19 -1.47 1.88
C VAL A 42 13.82 -1.94 3.29
N GLU A 43 13.63 -1.00 4.20
CA GLU A 43 13.24 -1.28 5.57
C GLU A 43 11.71 -1.39 5.73
N HIS A 44 11.27 -2.34 6.55
CA HIS A 44 9.86 -2.50 6.91
C HIS A 44 9.58 -1.90 8.28
N ARG A 45 8.53 -1.10 8.39
CA ARG A 45 8.08 -0.45 9.63
C ARG A 45 6.62 -0.73 9.90
N GLN A 46 6.26 -0.78 11.18
CA GLN A 46 4.88 -0.99 11.63
C GLN A 46 4.46 0.09 12.63
N ILE A 47 4.52 1.35 12.17
CA ILE A 47 4.26 2.52 13.00
C ILE A 47 2.79 2.93 12.86
N LYS A 48 2.02 2.78 13.96
CA LYS A 48 0.55 3.00 13.97
C LYS A 48 0.15 4.38 13.47
N TYR A 49 0.75 5.45 14.00
CA TYR A 49 0.34 6.83 13.67
C TYR A 49 0.63 7.23 12.21
N ARG A 50 1.59 6.57 11.55
CA ARG A 50 1.89 6.81 10.13
C ARG A 50 0.79 6.27 9.20
N ASN A 51 -0.04 5.35 9.68
CA ASN A 51 -1.18 4.85 8.92
C ASN A 51 -2.33 5.88 8.86
N ASN A 52 -2.37 6.87 9.77
CA ASN A 52 -3.47 7.84 9.81
C ASN A 52 -3.66 8.62 8.50
N VAL A 53 -2.56 8.94 7.80
CA VAL A 53 -2.62 9.62 6.49
C VAL A 53 -3.30 8.72 5.44
N ILE A 54 -2.89 7.44 5.42
CA ILE A 54 -3.45 6.43 4.51
C ILE A 54 -4.94 6.21 4.79
N GLU A 55 -5.33 6.12 6.08
CA GLU A 55 -6.74 5.99 6.47
C GLU A 55 -7.57 7.22 6.11
N CYS A 56 -7.00 8.42 6.22
CA CYS A 56 -7.67 9.65 5.80
C CYS A 56 -7.94 9.66 4.30
N ASP A 57 -6.94 9.29 3.48
CA ASP A 57 -7.08 9.21 2.04
C ASP A 57 -8.07 8.12 1.60
N HIS A 58 -8.05 6.97 2.28
CA HIS A 58 -9.09 5.94 2.11
C HIS A 58 -10.50 6.50 2.40
N GLY A 59 -10.66 7.28 3.46
CA GLY A 59 -11.93 7.92 3.81
C GLY A 59 -12.42 8.89 2.74
N LYS A 60 -11.53 9.71 2.17
CA LYS A 60 -11.85 10.61 1.06
C LYS A 60 -12.31 9.84 -0.17
N LEU A 61 -11.57 8.80 -0.56
CA LEU A 61 -11.91 7.95 -1.71
C LEU A 61 -13.27 7.27 -1.51
N LYS A 62 -13.51 6.67 -0.35
CA LYS A 62 -14.79 6.04 -0.02
C LYS A 62 -15.96 7.03 -0.07
N ARG A 63 -15.76 8.28 0.37
CA ARG A 63 -16.79 9.33 0.30
C ARG A 63 -17.13 9.70 -1.15
N ILE A 64 -16.12 9.90 -2.00
CA ILE A 64 -16.32 10.19 -3.42
C ILE A 64 -17.06 9.03 -4.10
N ILE A 65 -16.59 7.79 -3.89
CA ILE A 65 -17.22 6.60 -4.45
C ILE A 65 -18.67 6.47 -3.95
N GLY A 66 -18.91 6.64 -2.65
CA GLY A 66 -20.25 6.57 -2.08
C GLY A 66 -21.22 7.60 -2.70
N ALA A 67 -20.75 8.83 -2.94
CA ALA A 67 -21.56 9.86 -3.59
C ALA A 67 -21.84 9.54 -5.07
N THR A 68 -20.89 8.97 -5.81
CA THR A 68 -21.06 8.67 -7.24
C THR A 68 -21.88 7.40 -7.49
N LEU A 69 -21.94 6.47 -6.54
CA LEU A 69 -22.73 5.24 -6.65
C LEU A 69 -24.25 5.49 -6.73
N GLY A 70 -24.74 6.64 -6.25
CA GLY A 70 -26.15 7.05 -6.38
C GLY A 70 -26.57 7.46 -7.80
N PHE A 71 -25.61 7.69 -8.70
CA PHE A 71 -25.86 8.00 -10.12
C PHE A 71 -25.86 6.76 -11.02
N LYS A 72 -25.89 5.55 -10.43
CA LYS A 72 -26.09 4.30 -11.17
C LYS A 72 -27.54 4.24 -11.70
N SER A 73 -27.74 4.83 -12.87
CA SER A 73 -28.98 4.84 -13.66
C SER A 73 -30.12 5.67 -13.04
N MET A 74 -30.18 6.96 -13.41
CA MET A 74 -31.50 7.56 -13.64
C MET A 74 -32.05 6.93 -14.91
N LYS A 75 -33.15 6.18 -14.79
CA LYS A 75 -34.01 5.86 -15.94
C LYS A 75 -34.75 7.11 -16.37
#